data_AF-A0A397SEN0-F1
#
_entry.id   AF-A0A397SEN0-F1
#
_cell.length_a   1.000
_cell.length_b   1.000
_cell.length_c   1.000
_cell.angle_alpha   90.00
_cell.angle_beta   90.00
_cell.angle_gamma   90.00
#
_symmetry.space_group_name_H-M   'P 1'
#
loop_
_entity.id
_entity.type
_entity.pdbx_description
1 polymer ?
#
loop_
_entity_poly.entity_id
_entity_poly.type
_entity_poly.pdbx_seq_one_letter_code
_entity_poly.pdbx_strand_id
1 'polypeptide(L)'
;MSSIMIQSFRKNMFSYFITHKTLSFQPSKYILRNSNSYLFQSLFSKSYTTNRSEKLKPVSFDLKNEKVLTNSHLYNNNQFLLFLLNKKNIQLKTISDKNYIFRFKDIEELKDIFQPSETHSYYHIIYGKPGVSKTTLVKKVANEIEKGIIYINISPESYNLDDEFRKALNFKFEENSSFLAYMLCKWNFDNSYYKWKQVIDEINYASKIYKKKYKKPPVIIYDNVEYLFHSNPEILNILQENAKNNADNKQYITIFIVNEKDVFDKIGSHHYWAHRHIMEIGNLSKEESIKYLVDNRKIKKEIANKLYELVGGHIMKLKTIADKLLIDGLSFEDIKQQILIENEI
;
A
#
# COMPACT_ATOMS: atom_id res chain seq x y z
N MET A 1 -54.10 -16.80 -8.32
CA MET A 1 -52.81 -17.37 -8.74
C MET A 1 -51.74 -16.30 -8.55
N SER A 2 -51.33 -16.07 -7.29
CA SER A 2 -50.00 -16.38 -6.72
C SER A 2 -48.89 -15.53 -7.36
N SER A 3 -48.42 -14.39 -6.85
CA SER A 3 -47.95 -14.04 -5.48
C SER A 3 -47.02 -15.10 -4.90
N ILE A 4 -45.74 -15.09 -5.27
CA ILE A 4 -44.59 -15.70 -4.57
C ILE A 4 -43.29 -15.09 -5.14
N MET A 5 -42.30 -14.90 -4.26
CA MET A 5 -40.89 -14.52 -4.50
C MET A 5 -40.52 -13.02 -4.50
N ILE A 6 -40.93 -12.33 -3.43
CA ILE A 6 -40.04 -11.40 -2.72
C ILE A 6 -39.84 -12.02 -1.33
N GLN A 7 -38.60 -12.06 -0.83
CA GLN A 7 -38.11 -12.69 0.42
C GLN A 7 -37.50 -14.10 0.29
N SER A 8 -36.21 -14.17 -0.04
CA SER A 8 -35.32 -15.17 0.56
C SER A 8 -33.90 -14.57 0.65
N PHE A 9 -33.11 -15.02 1.63
CA PHE A 9 -31.77 -14.53 2.01
C PHE A 9 -31.67 -13.38 3.04
N ARG A 10 -32.48 -13.45 4.10
CA ARG A 10 -32.04 -13.04 5.45
C ARG A 10 -32.55 -14.06 6.47
N LYS A 11 -31.60 -14.82 7.05
CA LYS A 11 -31.67 -15.74 8.22
C LYS A 11 -31.24 -17.16 7.87
N ASN A 12 -30.00 -17.49 8.22
CA ASN A 12 -29.65 -18.64 9.05
C ASN A 12 -28.25 -18.38 9.63
N MET A 13 -28.17 -18.02 10.92
CA MET A 13 -27.91 -18.95 12.05
C MET A 13 -26.41 -19.22 12.15
N PHE A 14 -25.62 -18.52 12.97
CA PHE A 14 -25.72 -18.45 14.44
C PHE A 14 -26.28 -19.75 15.04
N SER A 15 -25.48 -20.80 14.94
CA SER A 15 -25.51 -21.94 15.85
C SER A 15 -24.20 -22.68 15.71
N TYR A 16 -23.25 -22.45 16.62
CA TYR A 16 -22.39 -23.49 17.19
C TYR A 16 -21.63 -22.89 18.38
N PHE A 17 -22.19 -23.10 19.55
CA PHE A 17 -21.58 -22.87 20.86
C PHE A 17 -21.45 -24.23 21.55
N ILE A 18 -20.31 -24.44 22.22
CA ILE A 18 -19.99 -25.48 23.23
C ILE A 18 -19.69 -26.87 22.62
N THR A 19 -18.54 -27.53 22.85
CA THR A 19 -17.93 -27.92 24.14
C THR A 19 -16.39 -27.87 24.13
N HIS A 20 -15.80 -27.35 25.20
CA HIS A 20 -14.42 -27.62 25.59
C HIS A 20 -14.19 -29.13 25.77
N LYS A 21 -13.28 -29.70 25.00
CA LYS A 21 -12.57 -30.94 25.35
C LYS A 21 -11.08 -30.65 25.31
N THR A 22 -10.50 -30.51 26.50
CA THR A 22 -9.07 -30.50 26.73
C THR A 22 -8.47 -31.82 26.24
N LEU A 23 -7.74 -31.77 25.12
CA LEU A 23 -6.82 -32.82 24.72
C LEU A 23 -5.42 -32.37 25.14
N SER A 24 -4.98 -32.90 26.28
CA SER A 24 -3.59 -32.87 26.72
C SER A 24 -2.72 -33.60 25.71
N PHE A 25 -1.97 -32.86 24.89
CA PHE A 25 -0.86 -33.43 24.13
C PHE A 25 0.32 -33.62 25.07
N GLN A 26 0.61 -34.87 25.43
CA GLN A 26 1.92 -35.25 25.96
C GLN A 26 2.98 -35.10 24.85
N PRO A 27 4.15 -34.52 25.12
CA PRO A 27 5.25 -34.58 24.18
C PRO A 27 5.80 -36.01 24.12
N SER A 28 5.87 -36.57 22.92
CA SER A 28 6.61 -37.79 22.65
C SER A 28 8.10 -37.58 22.93
N LYS A 29 8.65 -38.43 23.80
CA LYS A 29 10.09 -38.51 24.09
C LYS A 29 10.82 -38.95 22.82
N TYR A 30 11.46 -38.01 22.13
CA TYR A 30 12.49 -38.35 21.16
C TYR A 30 13.82 -38.56 21.87
N ILE A 31 14.28 -39.80 21.79
CA ILE A 31 15.55 -40.30 22.29
C ILE A 31 16.68 -39.71 21.43
N LEU A 32 17.58 -38.99 22.08
CA LEU A 32 18.90 -38.64 21.57
C LEU A 32 19.68 -39.93 21.26
N ARG A 33 19.94 -40.20 19.98
CA ARG A 33 20.95 -41.17 19.57
C ARG A 33 22.23 -40.46 19.17
N ASN A 34 23.28 -40.77 19.92
CA ASN A 34 24.68 -40.52 19.64
C ASN A 34 25.04 -40.74 18.17
N SER A 35 25.68 -39.76 17.55
CA SER A 35 26.61 -39.98 16.45
C SER A 35 27.91 -39.25 16.76
N ASN A 36 29.00 -40.02 16.78
CA ASN A 36 30.33 -39.67 17.24
C ASN A 36 30.96 -38.48 16.52
N SER A 37 31.68 -37.69 17.31
CA SER A 37 32.47 -36.53 16.95
C SER A 37 33.91 -36.91 16.57
N TYR A 38 34.20 -37.09 15.29
CA TYR A 38 35.57 -37.02 14.75
C TYR A 38 35.52 -36.63 13.29
N LEU A 39 35.80 -35.36 12.99
CA LEU A 39 36.37 -34.80 11.75
C LEU A 39 35.98 -33.33 11.67
N PHE A 40 36.81 -32.46 12.25
CA PHE A 40 37.13 -31.10 11.78
C PHE A 40 38.04 -30.43 12.82
N GLN A 41 39.26 -30.96 12.94
CA GLN A 41 40.40 -30.25 13.50
C GLN A 41 41.45 -30.17 12.39
N SER A 42 41.56 -28.99 11.77
CA SER A 42 42.70 -28.39 11.07
C SER A 42 42.09 -27.28 10.18
N LEU A 43 42.51 -26.03 10.13
CA LEU A 43 43.75 -25.36 10.50
C LEU A 43 43.39 -23.91 10.89
N PHE A 44 43.48 -23.56 12.17
CA PHE A 44 43.82 -22.19 12.58
C PHE A 44 45.27 -22.21 13.05
N SER A 45 46.18 -21.73 12.21
CA SER A 45 47.45 -21.15 12.66
C SER A 45 48.15 -20.46 11.49
N LYS A 46 48.01 -19.14 11.42
CA LYS A 46 49.13 -18.23 11.16
C LYS A 46 48.73 -16.82 11.58
N SER A 47 49.16 -16.52 12.80
CA SER A 47 49.26 -15.20 13.39
C SER A 47 50.19 -14.29 12.60
N TYR A 48 49.78 -13.04 12.40
CA TYR A 48 50.66 -11.88 12.59
C TYR A 48 49.89 -10.84 13.40
N THR A 49 50.49 -10.47 14.53
CA THR A 49 50.11 -9.38 15.42
C THR A 49 50.32 -8.04 14.72
N THR A 50 49.47 -7.04 14.97
CA THR A 50 49.87 -5.89 15.80
C THR A 50 48.66 -5.08 16.25
N ASN A 51 48.77 -4.59 17.49
CA ASN A 51 47.79 -3.87 18.29
C ASN A 51 47.30 -2.53 17.69
N ARG A 52 46.03 -2.17 17.93
CA ARG A 52 45.68 -0.98 18.74
C ARG A 52 44.20 -0.95 19.12
N SER A 53 43.94 -0.95 20.42
CA SER A 53 42.66 -0.66 21.05
C SER A 53 42.37 0.84 21.02
N GLU A 54 41.22 1.26 20.52
CA GLU A 54 40.64 2.56 20.85
C GLU A 54 39.17 2.43 21.26
N LYS A 55 38.88 2.93 22.47
CA LYS A 55 37.55 3.03 23.08
C LYS A 55 36.70 4.01 22.28
N LEU A 56 35.57 3.55 21.72
CA LEU A 56 34.55 4.44 21.13
C LEU A 56 33.67 5.02 22.24
N LYS A 57 33.70 6.35 22.39
CA LYS A 57 32.71 7.14 23.16
C LYS A 57 31.44 7.35 22.32
N PRO A 58 30.25 7.46 22.93
CA PRO A 58 29.03 7.75 22.18
C PRO A 58 29.03 9.22 21.75
N VAL A 59 28.96 9.47 20.43
CA VAL A 59 28.83 10.82 19.88
C VAL A 59 27.35 11.15 19.75
N SER A 60 26.91 12.18 20.49
CA SER A 60 25.63 12.86 20.29
C SER A 60 25.68 13.70 19.02
N PHE A 61 24.65 13.63 18.16
CA PHE A 61 24.57 14.46 16.96
C PHE A 61 23.36 15.40 16.98
N ASP A 62 23.64 16.66 16.67
CA ASP A 62 22.73 17.80 16.56
C ASP A 62 22.23 17.96 15.11
N LEU A 63 20.95 18.28 14.95
CA LEU A 63 20.14 18.07 13.73
C LEU A 63 20.03 19.32 12.82
N LYS A 64 21.06 20.17 12.74
CA LYS A 64 20.91 21.50 12.11
C LYS A 64 21.54 21.74 10.74
N ASN A 65 22.31 20.81 10.17
CA ASN A 65 23.02 21.08 8.91
C ASN A 65 22.54 20.20 7.75
N GLU A 66 21.64 20.75 6.94
CA GLU A 66 21.34 20.31 5.57
C GLU A 66 22.51 20.66 4.62
N LYS A 67 23.56 19.85 4.57
CA LYS A 67 24.49 19.86 3.43
C LYS A 67 24.94 18.44 3.07
N VAL A 68 24.53 18.03 1.87
CA VAL A 68 25.16 17.05 0.96
C VAL A 68 25.71 15.79 1.64
N LEU A 69 24.87 14.75 1.69
CA LEU A 69 25.23 13.40 2.11
C LEU A 69 25.80 12.62 0.91
N THR A 70 27.08 12.81 0.65
CA THR A 70 27.88 11.91 -0.19
C THR A 70 29.11 11.48 0.60
N ASN A 71 29.28 10.16 0.70
CA ASN A 71 30.45 9.42 1.18
C ASN A 71 30.79 9.49 2.67
N SER A 72 30.43 8.45 3.41
CA SER A 72 31.37 7.50 4.04
C SER A 72 30.68 6.70 5.15
N HIS A 73 31.05 5.42 5.23
CA HIS A 73 30.64 4.41 6.21
C HIS A 73 29.20 3.88 6.12
N LEU A 74 29.14 2.54 6.01
CA LEU A 74 28.00 1.66 6.27
C LEU A 74 26.94 2.35 7.13
N TYR A 75 25.96 2.96 6.47
CA TYR A 75 24.72 3.33 7.13
C TYR A 75 24.18 2.04 7.73
N ASN A 76 23.94 2.03 9.04
CA ASN A 76 23.14 0.99 9.64
C ASN A 76 21.79 1.09 8.91
N ASN A 77 21.43 0.15 8.02
CA ASN A 77 20.29 0.24 7.09
C ASN A 77 18.99 0.76 7.77
N ASN A 78 18.84 0.39 9.03
CA ASN A 78 17.80 0.83 9.95
C ASN A 78 17.70 2.36 10.18
N GLN A 79 18.83 3.06 10.27
CA GLN A 79 18.88 4.53 10.40
C GLN A 79 18.41 5.21 9.11
N PHE A 80 18.66 4.58 7.96
CA PHE A 80 18.28 5.11 6.66
C PHE A 80 16.77 5.01 6.41
N LEU A 81 16.16 3.84 6.63
CA LEU A 81 14.71 3.69 6.56
C LEU A 81 13.97 4.55 7.60
N LEU A 82 14.53 4.68 8.81
CA LEU A 82 13.99 5.59 9.81
C LEU A 82 14.07 7.06 9.36
N PHE A 83 15.17 7.46 8.72
CA PHE A 83 15.29 8.78 8.10
C PHE A 83 14.24 9.01 7.02
N LEU A 84 13.95 8.00 6.20
CA LEU A 84 12.93 8.07 5.15
C LEU A 84 11.51 8.21 5.72
N LEU A 85 11.16 7.44 6.76
CA LEU A 85 9.88 7.59 7.46
C LEU A 85 9.72 8.97 8.12
N ASN A 86 10.82 9.65 8.43
CA ASN A 86 10.85 10.98 9.02
C ASN A 86 10.80 12.11 7.98
N LYS A 87 11.07 11.81 6.71
CA LYS A 87 11.00 12.77 5.61
C LYS A 87 9.55 12.94 5.15
N LYS A 88 9.21 14.16 4.76
CA LYS A 88 7.97 14.43 4.01
C LYS A 88 8.06 13.69 2.68
N ASN A 89 6.98 13.02 2.28
CA ASN A 89 6.99 12.24 1.04
C ASN A 89 7.04 13.18 -0.18
N ILE A 90 8.18 13.26 -0.86
CA ILE A 90 8.49 14.32 -1.85
C ILE A 90 7.81 14.07 -3.21
N GLN A 91 7.37 12.84 -3.49
CA GLN A 91 6.91 12.45 -4.84
C GLN A 91 5.41 12.63 -5.11
N LEU A 92 4.62 12.92 -4.09
CA LEU A 92 3.20 13.15 -4.23
C LEU A 92 2.98 14.58 -4.79
N LYS A 93 3.11 14.76 -6.12
CA LYS A 93 2.83 16.04 -6.78
C LYS A 93 1.45 16.56 -6.35
N THR A 94 1.40 17.84 -5.98
CA THR A 94 0.17 18.54 -5.62
C THR A 94 -0.81 18.47 -6.78
N ILE A 95 -1.96 17.86 -6.54
CA ILE A 95 -3.06 17.83 -7.50
C ILE A 95 -3.60 19.25 -7.61
N SER A 96 -3.73 19.78 -8.83
CA SER A 96 -4.37 21.08 -9.06
C SER A 96 -5.81 21.04 -8.55
N ASP A 97 -6.13 21.89 -7.57
CA ASP A 97 -7.43 21.91 -6.89
C ASP A 97 -8.61 22.20 -7.84
N LYS A 98 -8.37 22.83 -9.00
CA LYS A 98 -9.43 23.22 -9.94
C LYS A 98 -10.25 22.04 -10.47
N ASN A 99 -9.67 20.84 -10.52
CA ASN A 99 -10.32 19.63 -11.03
C ASN A 99 -10.67 18.61 -9.93
N TYR A 100 -10.46 18.94 -8.66
CA TYR A 100 -10.66 18.02 -7.55
C TYR A 100 -12.09 18.11 -6.99
N ILE A 101 -12.70 16.95 -6.76
CA ILE A 101 -13.99 16.85 -6.06
C ILE A 101 -13.70 16.48 -4.61
N PHE A 102 -14.19 17.32 -3.70
CA PHE A 102 -14.15 17.02 -2.29
C PHE A 102 -15.19 15.97 -1.93
N ARG A 103 -14.71 14.75 -1.68
CA ARG A 103 -15.50 13.64 -1.14
C ARG A 103 -15.24 13.56 0.36
N PHE A 104 -15.93 14.42 1.12
CA PHE A 104 -15.61 14.65 2.54
C PHE A 104 -15.58 13.36 3.35
N LYS A 105 -16.58 12.48 3.17
CA LYS A 105 -16.66 11.20 3.88
C LYS A 105 -15.45 10.30 3.58
N ASP A 106 -15.07 10.16 2.32
CA ASP A 106 -13.94 9.32 1.92
C ASP A 106 -12.60 9.91 2.41
N ILE A 107 -12.47 11.24 2.42
CA ILE A 107 -11.27 11.92 2.92
C ILE A 107 -11.11 11.69 4.43
N GLU A 108 -12.18 11.83 5.21
CA GLU A 108 -12.13 11.62 6.66
C GLU A 108 -11.83 10.16 7.00
N GLU A 109 -12.46 9.20 6.31
CA GLU A 109 -12.13 7.78 6.49
C GLU A 109 -10.67 7.47 6.12
N LEU A 110 -10.14 8.03 5.03
CA LEU A 110 -8.72 7.88 4.68
C LEU A 110 -7.79 8.49 5.72
N LYS A 111 -8.15 9.63 6.32
CA LYS A 111 -7.35 10.26 7.39
C LYS A 111 -7.29 9.37 8.62
N ASP A 112 -8.39 8.75 9.00
CA ASP A 112 -8.44 7.80 10.12
C ASP A 112 -7.56 6.58 9.84
N ILE A 113 -7.60 6.06 8.61
CA ILE A 113 -6.76 4.94 8.19
C ILE A 113 -5.27 5.32 8.19
N PHE A 114 -4.92 6.53 7.72
CA PHE A 114 -3.53 6.95 7.57
C PHE A 114 -2.93 7.50 8.88
N GLN A 115 -3.74 7.64 9.93
CA GLN A 115 -3.31 8.03 11.28
C GLN A 115 -3.70 6.95 12.30
N PRO A 116 -3.13 5.74 12.17
CA PRO A 116 -3.49 4.61 13.03
C PRO A 116 -3.08 4.83 14.48
N SER A 117 -3.87 4.28 15.40
CA SER A 117 -3.50 4.21 16.81
C SER A 117 -2.31 3.25 17.03
N GLU A 118 -1.63 3.39 18.18
CA GLU A 118 -0.48 2.53 18.51
C GLU A 118 -0.84 1.03 18.53
N THR A 119 -2.10 0.70 18.80
CA THR A 119 -2.57 -0.68 18.97
C THR A 119 -3.31 -1.24 17.76
N HIS A 120 -3.38 -0.47 16.66
CA HIS A 120 -4.05 -0.86 15.43
C HIS A 120 -3.50 -2.20 14.90
N SER A 121 -4.40 -3.10 14.49
CA SER A 121 -4.08 -4.50 14.24
C SER A 121 -4.83 -5.12 13.04
N TYR A 122 -5.00 -4.33 11.98
CA TYR A 122 -5.52 -4.80 10.71
C TYR A 122 -4.77 -4.11 9.58
N TYR A 123 -4.77 -4.74 8.40
CA TYR A 123 -4.35 -4.09 7.16
C TYR A 123 -5.58 -3.60 6.39
N HIS A 124 -5.39 -2.71 5.44
CA HIS A 124 -6.49 -2.11 4.69
C HIS A 124 -6.47 -2.52 3.22
N ILE A 125 -7.67 -2.63 2.67
CA ILE A 125 -7.88 -2.71 1.22
C ILE A 125 -8.78 -1.55 0.83
N ILE A 126 -8.31 -0.73 -0.11
CA ILE A 126 -9.11 0.32 -0.73
C ILE A 126 -9.51 -0.20 -2.11
N TYR A 127 -10.78 -0.53 -2.27
CA TYR A 127 -11.33 -1.09 -3.50
C TYR A 127 -12.18 -0.06 -4.25
N GLY A 128 -12.22 -0.18 -5.57
CA GLY A 128 -13.23 0.48 -6.40
C GLY A 128 -12.88 0.39 -7.86
N LYS A 129 -13.84 0.69 -8.74
CA LYS A 129 -13.61 0.59 -10.20
C LYS A 129 -12.51 1.55 -10.69
N PRO A 130 -11.83 1.24 -11.81
CA PRO A 130 -10.92 2.19 -12.44
C PRO A 130 -11.62 3.53 -12.71
N GLY A 131 -10.90 4.64 -12.56
CA GLY A 131 -11.44 5.96 -12.90
C GLY A 131 -12.37 6.62 -11.87
N VAL A 132 -12.54 6.05 -10.67
CA VAL A 132 -13.29 6.67 -9.54
C VAL A 132 -12.42 7.57 -8.63
N SER A 133 -11.22 7.95 -9.10
CA SER A 133 -10.28 8.85 -8.42
C SER A 133 -9.64 8.34 -7.11
N LYS A 134 -9.57 7.02 -6.88
CA LYS A 134 -8.92 6.42 -5.69
C LYS A 134 -7.51 6.94 -5.43
N THR A 135 -6.63 6.78 -6.42
CA THR A 135 -5.24 7.27 -6.37
C THR A 135 -5.17 8.77 -6.08
N THR A 136 -6.07 9.57 -6.66
CA THR A 136 -6.12 11.02 -6.42
C THR A 136 -6.47 11.33 -4.97
N LEU A 137 -7.46 10.65 -4.39
CA LEU A 137 -7.87 10.83 -2.99
C LEU A 137 -6.76 10.40 -2.03
N VAL A 138 -6.21 9.21 -2.23
CA VAL A 138 -5.13 8.66 -1.39
C VAL A 138 -3.90 9.55 -1.42
N LYS A 139 -3.44 9.97 -2.60
CA LYS A 139 -2.28 10.87 -2.72
C LYS A 139 -2.53 12.22 -2.02
N LYS A 140 -3.75 12.76 -2.09
CA LYS A 140 -4.10 14.00 -1.39
C LYS A 140 -4.01 13.84 0.12
N VAL A 141 -4.64 12.82 0.69
CA VAL A 141 -4.62 12.59 2.15
C VAL A 141 -3.23 12.25 2.64
N ALA A 142 -2.47 11.45 1.88
CA ALA A 142 -1.07 11.16 2.20
C ALA A 142 -0.21 12.44 2.22
N ASN A 143 -0.48 13.38 1.31
CA ASN A 143 0.18 14.70 1.29
C ASN A 143 -0.17 15.57 2.49
N GLU A 144 -1.41 15.52 2.97
CA GLU A 144 -1.85 16.29 4.14
C GLU A 144 -1.20 15.80 5.45
N ILE A 145 -0.94 14.50 5.57
CA ILE A 145 -0.33 13.90 6.78
C ILE A 145 1.21 14.02 6.77
N GLU A 146 1.80 14.12 5.58
CA GLU A 146 3.22 14.35 5.30
C GLU A 146 4.22 13.26 5.73
N LYS A 147 4.23 12.86 7.01
CA LYS A 147 5.26 12.01 7.63
C LYS A 147 4.73 10.63 8.00
N GLY A 148 5.60 9.62 7.94
CA GLY A 148 5.26 8.25 8.30
C GLY A 148 4.46 7.49 7.25
N ILE A 149 4.32 8.03 6.03
CA ILE A 149 3.63 7.38 4.92
C ILE A 149 4.65 7.07 3.82
N ILE A 150 4.74 5.80 3.44
CA ILE A 150 5.46 5.33 2.25
C ILE A 150 4.39 4.97 1.21
N TYR A 151 4.40 5.66 0.08
CA TYR A 151 3.46 5.43 -1.01
C TYR A 151 4.20 4.86 -2.21
N ILE A 152 3.85 3.65 -2.61
CA ILE A 152 4.47 2.88 -3.69
C ILE A 152 3.43 2.71 -4.78
N ASN A 153 3.69 3.28 -5.95
CA ASN A 153 2.83 3.13 -7.13
C ASN A 153 3.39 2.03 -8.02
N ILE A 154 2.72 0.90 -8.11
CA ILE A 154 3.17 -0.20 -8.97
C ILE A 154 2.87 0.20 -10.41
N SER A 155 3.90 0.19 -11.26
CA SER A 155 3.77 0.54 -12.67
C SER A 155 3.51 -0.70 -13.52
N PRO A 156 2.68 -0.60 -14.58
CA PRO A 156 2.56 -1.67 -15.58
C PRO A 156 3.88 -1.94 -16.32
N GLU A 157 4.71 -0.91 -16.46
CA GLU A 157 5.99 -0.98 -17.17
C GLU A 157 7.13 -1.53 -16.30
N SER A 158 6.94 -1.53 -14.97
CA SER A 158 7.93 -2.05 -14.04
C SER A 158 7.68 -3.54 -13.79
N TYR A 159 8.37 -4.40 -14.52
CA TYR A 159 8.53 -5.80 -14.11
C TYR A 159 9.30 -5.94 -12.78
N ASN A 160 9.87 -4.83 -12.29
CA ASN A 160 10.72 -4.77 -11.13
C ASN A 160 10.14 -3.86 -10.04
N LEU A 161 9.51 -4.47 -9.04
CA LEU A 161 9.01 -3.78 -7.84
C LEU A 161 10.13 -3.02 -7.09
N ASP A 162 11.39 -3.42 -7.26
CA ASP A 162 12.55 -2.73 -6.68
C ASP A 162 12.63 -1.27 -7.14
N ASP A 163 12.37 -1.02 -8.42
CA ASP A 163 12.41 0.33 -9.00
C ASP A 163 11.31 1.22 -8.42
N GLU A 164 10.12 0.67 -8.16
CA GLU A 164 9.02 1.43 -7.57
C GLU A 164 9.25 1.72 -6.09
N PHE A 165 9.87 0.80 -5.33
CA PHE A 165 10.33 1.11 -3.98
C PHE A 165 11.43 2.18 -3.99
N ARG A 166 12.40 2.07 -4.90
CA ARG A 166 13.47 3.07 -5.06
C ARG A 166 12.90 4.46 -5.34
N LYS A 167 11.91 4.53 -6.24
CA LYS A 167 11.16 5.77 -6.53
C LYS A 167 10.43 6.26 -5.29
N ALA A 168 9.63 5.43 -4.63
CA ALA A 168 8.86 5.81 -3.44
C ALA A 168 9.72 6.40 -2.31
N LEU A 169 10.94 5.88 -2.15
CA LEU A 169 11.90 6.35 -1.15
C LEU A 169 12.75 7.55 -1.62
N ASN A 170 12.48 8.07 -2.82
CA ASN A 170 13.24 9.13 -3.49
C ASN A 170 14.76 8.86 -3.45
N PHE A 171 15.13 7.61 -3.67
CA PHE A 171 16.51 7.16 -3.59
C PHE A 171 17.18 7.29 -4.97
N LYS A 172 18.25 8.07 -5.07
CA LYS A 172 19.08 8.19 -6.29
C LYS A 172 20.43 7.52 -6.04
N PHE A 173 20.74 6.47 -6.79
CA PHE A 173 22.10 5.89 -6.87
C PHE A 173 22.84 6.45 -8.09
N GLU A 174 24.18 6.46 -8.01
CA GLU A 174 25.04 6.41 -9.19
C GLU A 174 24.79 5.08 -9.93
N GLU A 175 24.76 5.16 -11.26
CA GLU A 175 24.31 4.09 -12.15
C GLU A 175 24.97 2.72 -11.83
N ASN A 176 24.14 1.66 -11.79
CA ASN A 176 24.49 0.22 -11.66
C ASN A 176 24.29 -0.49 -10.29
N SER A 177 23.57 0.07 -9.31
CA SER A 177 23.18 -0.66 -8.09
C SER A 177 21.66 -0.71 -7.87
N SER A 178 21.11 -1.91 -7.61
CA SER A 178 19.69 -2.10 -7.27
C SER A 178 19.40 -1.68 -5.82
N PHE A 179 18.20 -1.20 -5.52
CA PHE A 179 17.83 -0.83 -4.13
C PHE A 179 17.89 -2.07 -3.23
N LEU A 180 17.53 -3.23 -3.78
CA LEU A 180 17.84 -4.55 -3.24
C LEU A 180 19.33 -4.74 -2.94
N ALA A 181 20.26 -4.52 -3.86
CA ALA A 181 21.70 -4.70 -3.60
C ALA A 181 22.23 -3.78 -2.48
N TYR A 182 21.69 -2.56 -2.37
CA TYR A 182 22.04 -1.65 -1.28
C TYR A 182 21.51 -2.11 0.08
N MET A 183 20.23 -2.48 0.15
CA MET A 183 19.63 -3.06 1.36
C MET A 183 20.32 -4.37 1.76
N LEU A 184 20.67 -5.17 0.76
CA LEU A 184 21.23 -6.51 0.89
C LEU A 184 22.76 -6.53 0.83
N CYS A 185 23.46 -5.43 1.11
CA CYS A 185 24.94 -5.31 1.06
C CYS A 185 25.73 -6.42 1.82
N LYS A 186 25.04 -7.38 2.45
CA LYS A 186 25.60 -8.59 3.03
C LYS A 186 25.45 -9.87 2.19
N TRP A 187 24.43 -10.08 1.37
CA TRP A 187 24.08 -11.44 0.90
C TRP A 187 23.72 -11.54 -0.59
N ASN A 188 24.48 -12.36 -1.33
CA ASN A 188 24.17 -12.79 -2.70
C ASN A 188 23.09 -13.86 -2.67
N PHE A 189 21.85 -13.49 -2.99
CA PHE A 189 20.82 -14.47 -3.35
C PHE A 189 20.46 -14.31 -4.82
N ASP A 190 20.35 -15.43 -5.53
CA ASP A 190 19.91 -15.42 -6.93
C ASP A 190 18.38 -15.40 -7.06
N ASN A 191 17.64 -15.66 -5.97
CA ASN A 191 16.19 -15.77 -5.97
C ASN A 191 15.50 -14.49 -5.45
N SER A 192 14.60 -13.92 -6.27
CA SER A 192 13.80 -12.71 -5.99
C SER A 192 12.94 -12.83 -4.72
N TYR A 193 12.41 -14.02 -4.41
CA TYR A 193 11.62 -14.28 -3.21
C TYR A 193 12.39 -13.97 -1.92
N TYR A 194 13.62 -14.49 -1.80
CA TYR A 194 14.45 -14.29 -0.61
C TYR A 194 14.91 -12.84 -0.46
N LYS A 195 15.11 -12.14 -1.58
CA LYS A 195 15.41 -10.69 -1.58
C LYS A 195 14.26 -9.89 -0.97
N TRP A 196 13.02 -10.15 -1.40
CA TRP A 196 11.84 -9.44 -0.90
C TRP A 196 11.57 -9.71 0.58
N LYS A 197 11.73 -10.96 1.03
CA LYS A 197 11.58 -11.29 2.45
C LYS A 197 12.50 -10.46 3.34
N GLN A 198 13.75 -10.26 2.93
CA GLN A 198 14.71 -9.45 3.69
C GLN A 198 14.42 -7.95 3.66
N VAL A 199 14.02 -7.39 2.51
CA VAL A 199 13.57 -5.99 2.45
C VAL A 199 12.43 -5.76 3.45
N ILE A 200 11.49 -6.68 3.49
CA ILE A 200 10.36 -6.65 4.39
C ILE A 200 10.82 -6.73 5.87
N ASP A 201 11.78 -7.58 6.21
CA ASP A 201 12.34 -7.66 7.56
C ASP A 201 13.00 -6.35 8.01
N GLU A 202 13.72 -5.69 7.11
CA GLU A 202 14.32 -4.37 7.38
C GLU A 202 13.26 -3.27 7.54
N ILE A 203 12.20 -3.28 6.72
CA ILE A 203 11.05 -2.38 6.87
C ILE A 203 10.36 -2.61 8.23
N ASN A 204 10.17 -3.88 8.64
CA ASN A 204 9.60 -4.23 9.94
C ASN A 204 10.43 -3.62 11.07
N TYR A 205 11.75 -3.79 11.01
CA TYR A 205 12.65 -3.27 12.03
C TYR A 205 12.62 -1.73 12.10
N ALA A 206 12.69 -1.04 10.96
CA ALA A 206 12.61 0.41 10.91
C ALA A 206 11.26 0.93 11.45
N SER A 207 10.17 0.23 11.12
CA SER A 207 8.82 0.55 11.59
C SER A 207 8.69 0.40 13.10
N LYS A 208 9.31 -0.62 13.70
CA LYS A 208 9.39 -0.78 15.15
C LYS A 208 10.06 0.41 15.84
N ILE A 209 11.15 0.92 15.27
CA ILE A 209 11.84 2.10 15.80
C ILE A 209 10.98 3.35 15.64
N TYR A 210 10.39 3.56 14.45
CA TYR A 210 9.50 4.68 14.18
C TYR A 210 8.34 4.71 15.18
N LYS A 211 7.65 3.56 15.35
CA LYS A 211 6.55 3.41 16.29
C LYS A 211 6.95 3.74 17.72
N LYS A 212 8.10 3.23 18.18
CA LYS A 212 8.60 3.54 19.53
C LYS A 212 8.83 5.04 19.74
N LYS A 213 9.30 5.74 18.70
CA LYS A 213 9.60 7.18 18.73
C LYS A 213 8.34 8.05 18.67
N TYR A 214 7.40 7.75 17.78
CA TYR A 214 6.24 8.60 17.50
C TYR A 214 4.93 8.11 18.11
N LYS A 215 4.95 6.96 18.80
CA LYS A 215 3.76 6.32 19.41
C LYS A 215 2.64 6.04 18.40
N LYS A 216 3.01 5.89 17.12
CA LYS A 216 2.12 5.50 16.04
C LYS A 216 2.89 4.69 14.99
N PRO A 217 2.32 3.60 14.45
CA PRO A 217 2.96 2.86 13.37
C PRO A 217 3.01 3.70 12.10
N PRO A 218 4.02 3.50 11.22
CA PRO A 218 3.99 4.07 9.88
C PRO A 218 2.99 3.33 8.99
N VAL A 219 2.67 3.93 7.84
CA VAL A 219 1.72 3.42 6.85
C VAL A 219 2.46 3.17 5.54
N ILE A 220 2.25 2.00 4.94
CA ILE A 220 2.81 1.62 3.65
C ILE A 220 1.67 1.32 2.69
N ILE A 221 1.63 2.05 1.57
CA ILE A 221 0.56 2.00 0.58
C ILE A 221 1.11 1.41 -0.70
N TYR A 222 0.46 0.37 -1.20
CA TYR A 222 0.72 -0.24 -2.51
C TYR A 222 -0.45 0.09 -3.44
N ASP A 223 -0.20 0.96 -4.42
CA ASP A 223 -1.20 1.34 -5.44
C ASP A 223 -1.06 0.51 -6.72
N ASN A 224 -2.18 0.26 -7.39
CA ASN A 224 -2.31 -0.56 -8.60
C ASN A 224 -1.76 -1.99 -8.45
N VAL A 225 -2.20 -2.69 -7.39
CA VAL A 225 -1.68 -4.03 -7.06
C VAL A 225 -2.00 -5.10 -8.10
N GLU A 226 -2.98 -4.86 -8.96
CA GLU A 226 -3.30 -5.73 -10.08
C GLU A 226 -2.09 -5.99 -10.99
N TYR A 227 -1.19 -5.02 -11.16
CA TYR A 227 0.00 -5.22 -11.98
C TYR A 227 0.95 -6.25 -11.37
N LEU A 228 1.07 -6.30 -10.03
CA LEU A 228 1.80 -7.39 -9.37
C LEU A 228 1.07 -8.73 -9.48
N PHE A 229 -0.26 -8.73 -9.37
CA PHE A 229 -1.04 -9.95 -9.52
C PHE A 229 -0.80 -10.61 -10.88
N HIS A 230 -0.80 -9.82 -11.96
CA HIS A 230 -0.62 -10.32 -13.32
C HIS A 230 0.84 -10.65 -13.67
N SER A 231 1.80 -9.86 -13.18
CA SER A 231 3.21 -10.01 -13.56
C SER A 231 4.02 -10.91 -12.62
N ASN A 232 3.75 -10.87 -11.32
CA ASN A 232 4.53 -11.57 -10.30
C ASN A 232 3.69 -11.91 -9.03
N PRO A 233 2.78 -12.89 -9.13
CA PRO A 233 1.87 -13.22 -8.03
C PRO A 233 2.57 -13.75 -6.78
N GLU A 234 3.79 -14.28 -6.88
CA GLU A 234 4.57 -14.73 -5.72
C GLU A 234 4.94 -13.56 -4.80
N ILE A 235 5.35 -12.43 -5.37
CA ILE A 235 5.65 -11.22 -4.59
C ILE A 235 4.37 -10.71 -3.89
N LEU A 236 3.23 -10.73 -4.58
CA LEU A 236 1.97 -10.34 -3.97
C LEU A 236 1.64 -11.21 -2.75
N ASN A 237 1.90 -12.52 -2.82
CA ASN A 237 1.72 -13.43 -1.68
C ASN A 237 2.63 -13.07 -0.50
N ILE A 238 3.91 -12.72 -0.76
CA ILE A 238 4.83 -12.25 0.28
C ILE A 238 4.29 -10.99 0.96
N LEU A 239 3.82 -10.02 0.16
CA LEU A 239 3.27 -8.77 0.69
C LEU A 239 2.01 -9.00 1.52
N GLN A 240 1.13 -9.93 1.11
CA GLN A 240 -0.07 -10.28 1.87
C GLN A 240 0.25 -11.01 3.18
N GLU A 241 1.15 -12.01 3.14
CA GLU A 241 1.59 -12.72 4.34
C GLU A 241 2.21 -11.73 5.33
N ASN A 242 3.06 -10.83 4.83
CA ASN A 242 3.65 -9.80 5.65
C ASN A 242 2.61 -8.81 6.21
N ALA A 243 1.65 -8.37 5.42
CA ALA A 243 0.59 -7.47 5.88
C ALA A 243 -0.18 -8.04 7.07
N LYS A 244 -0.49 -9.35 7.02
CA LYS A 244 -1.08 -10.06 8.17
C LYS A 244 -0.13 -10.10 9.36
N ASN A 245 1.09 -10.59 9.17
CA ASN A 245 2.05 -10.72 10.26
C ASN A 245 2.29 -9.36 10.95
N ASN A 246 2.25 -8.27 10.20
CA ASN A 246 2.36 -6.92 10.73
C ASN A 246 1.10 -6.39 11.39
N ALA A 247 -0.09 -6.79 10.94
CA ALA A 247 -1.33 -6.53 11.67
C ALA A 247 -1.28 -7.19 13.07
N ASP A 248 -0.78 -8.42 13.16
CA ASP A 248 -0.62 -9.16 14.43
C ASP A 248 0.45 -8.52 15.32
N ASN A 249 1.62 -8.21 14.74
CA ASN A 249 2.75 -7.63 15.46
C ASN A 249 2.63 -6.11 15.68
N LYS A 250 1.67 -5.46 15.01
CA LYS A 250 1.36 -4.03 15.08
C LYS A 250 2.53 -3.11 14.75
N GLN A 251 3.39 -3.51 13.81
CA GLN A 251 4.63 -2.74 13.52
C GLN A 251 4.40 -1.60 12.55
N TYR A 252 3.68 -1.85 11.46
CA TYR A 252 3.19 -0.86 10.51
C TYR A 252 1.86 -1.29 9.92
N ILE A 253 1.18 -0.35 9.25
CA ILE A 253 -0.08 -0.59 8.56
C ILE A 253 0.17 -0.74 7.07
N THR A 254 -0.32 -1.83 6.49
CA THR A 254 -0.31 -2.04 5.04
C THR A 254 -1.64 -1.64 4.44
N ILE A 255 -1.60 -0.96 3.29
CA ILE A 255 -2.78 -0.60 2.50
C ILE A 255 -2.58 -1.07 1.06
N PHE A 256 -3.50 -1.88 0.55
CA PHE A 256 -3.55 -2.27 -0.85
C PHE A 256 -4.66 -1.49 -1.57
N ILE A 257 -4.34 -0.81 -2.66
CA ILE A 257 -5.34 -0.16 -3.52
C ILE A 257 -5.59 -1.07 -4.71
N VAL A 258 -6.84 -1.50 -4.87
CA VAL A 258 -7.25 -2.53 -5.82
C VAL A 258 -8.27 -1.96 -6.79
N ASN A 259 -7.99 -2.11 -8.08
CA ASN A 259 -8.87 -1.63 -9.15
C ASN A 259 -9.76 -2.73 -9.75
N GLU A 260 -9.28 -3.98 -9.72
CA GLU A 260 -9.91 -5.12 -10.38
C GLU A 260 -10.64 -6.03 -9.39
N LYS A 261 -11.84 -6.49 -9.77
CA LYS A 261 -12.65 -7.37 -8.92
C LYS A 261 -11.96 -8.72 -8.70
N ASP A 262 -11.40 -9.31 -9.75
CA ASP A 262 -10.76 -10.63 -9.66
C ASP A 262 -9.53 -10.61 -8.73
N VAL A 263 -8.78 -9.51 -8.76
CA VAL A 263 -7.65 -9.27 -7.86
C VAL A 263 -8.15 -9.10 -6.42
N PHE A 264 -9.24 -8.35 -6.22
CA PHE A 264 -9.88 -8.20 -4.92
C PHE A 264 -10.35 -9.55 -4.36
N ASP A 265 -11.01 -10.38 -5.18
CA ASP A 265 -11.49 -11.71 -4.81
C ASP A 265 -10.32 -12.69 -4.57
N LYS A 266 -9.20 -12.53 -5.27
CA LYS A 266 -7.98 -13.30 -5.03
C LYS A 266 -7.32 -12.95 -3.70
N ILE A 267 -7.15 -11.66 -3.41
CA ILE A 267 -6.72 -11.20 -2.07
C ILE A 267 -7.74 -11.71 -1.02
N GLY A 268 -9.02 -11.79 -1.42
CA GLY A 268 -10.19 -12.41 -0.78
C GLY A 268 -10.05 -13.83 -0.27
N SER A 269 -9.51 -14.68 -1.12
CA SER A 269 -9.53 -16.14 -0.94
C SER A 269 -8.39 -16.66 -0.06
N HIS A 270 -7.46 -15.79 0.36
CA HIS A 270 -6.32 -16.20 1.19
C HIS A 270 -6.72 -16.35 2.66
N HIS A 271 -6.06 -17.28 3.37
CA HIS A 271 -6.22 -17.50 4.83
C HIS A 271 -5.95 -16.26 5.70
N TYR A 272 -5.47 -15.18 5.09
CA TYR A 272 -5.10 -13.92 5.73
C TYR A 272 -6.24 -12.89 5.78
N TRP A 273 -7.38 -13.23 5.18
CA TRP A 273 -8.57 -12.38 5.05
C TRP A 273 -9.11 -11.85 6.39
N ALA A 274 -8.96 -12.58 7.50
CA ALA A 274 -9.58 -12.23 8.79
C ALA A 274 -9.09 -10.92 9.43
N HIS A 275 -7.93 -10.39 9.03
CA HIS A 275 -7.27 -9.24 9.70
C HIS A 275 -7.31 -7.95 8.86
N ARG A 276 -8.43 -7.70 8.16
CA ARG A 276 -8.52 -6.58 7.22
C ARG A 276 -9.70 -5.66 7.45
N HIS A 277 -9.55 -4.42 7.02
CA HIS A 277 -10.63 -3.47 6.80
C HIS A 277 -10.74 -3.14 5.31
N ILE A 278 -11.96 -3.13 4.76
CA ILE A 278 -12.21 -2.76 3.37
C ILE A 278 -12.89 -1.41 3.33
N MET A 279 -12.30 -0.48 2.58
CA MET A 279 -12.92 0.79 2.20
C MET A 279 -13.27 0.70 0.71
N GLU A 280 -14.53 0.93 0.34
CA GLU A 280 -14.96 0.99 -1.06
C GLU A 280 -15.15 2.45 -1.49
N ILE A 281 -14.41 2.87 -2.52
CA ILE A 281 -14.58 4.17 -3.16
C ILE A 281 -15.37 3.97 -4.44
N GLY A 282 -16.66 4.29 -4.37
CA GLY A 282 -17.59 4.15 -5.49
C GLY A 282 -17.67 5.37 -6.40
N ASN A 283 -18.69 5.37 -7.25
CA ASN A 283 -19.09 6.55 -8.01
C ASN A 283 -19.50 7.71 -7.08
N LEU A 284 -19.52 8.92 -7.62
CA LEU A 284 -20.07 10.08 -6.93
C LEU A 284 -21.59 9.93 -6.76
N SER A 285 -22.10 10.46 -5.66
CA SER A 285 -23.54 10.71 -5.49
C SER A 285 -24.05 11.71 -6.54
N LYS A 286 -25.38 11.81 -6.67
CA LYS A 286 -25.99 12.83 -7.53
C LYS A 286 -25.57 14.22 -7.09
N GLU A 287 -25.63 14.49 -5.79
CA GLU A 287 -25.27 15.77 -5.18
C GLU A 287 -23.82 16.14 -5.48
N GLU A 288 -22.87 15.22 -5.26
CA GLU A 288 -21.45 15.43 -5.56
C GLU A 288 -21.20 15.64 -7.06
N SER A 289 -21.90 14.89 -7.91
CA SER A 289 -21.78 15.00 -9.37
C SER A 289 -22.27 16.35 -9.88
N ILE A 290 -23.45 16.79 -9.44
CA ILE A 290 -24.00 18.10 -9.82
C ILE A 290 -23.12 19.22 -9.29
N LYS A 291 -22.66 19.11 -8.04
CA LYS A 291 -21.72 20.06 -7.45
C LYS A 291 -20.45 20.19 -8.29
N TYR A 292 -19.85 19.08 -8.70
CA TYR A 292 -18.69 19.09 -9.58
C TYR A 292 -18.95 19.78 -10.93
N LEU A 293 -20.04 19.40 -11.62
CA LEU A 293 -20.36 19.95 -12.94
C LEU A 293 -20.67 21.45 -12.86
N VAL A 294 -21.37 21.90 -11.82
CA VAL A 294 -21.76 23.31 -11.67
C VAL A 294 -20.62 24.15 -11.10
N ASP A 295 -20.06 23.75 -9.96
CA ASP A 295 -19.11 24.58 -9.22
C ASP A 295 -17.71 24.54 -9.84
N ASN A 296 -17.22 23.34 -10.20
CA ASN A 296 -15.88 23.18 -10.76
C ASN A 296 -15.86 23.42 -12.27
N ARG A 297 -16.83 22.84 -13.00
CA ARG A 297 -16.85 22.91 -14.48
C ARG A 297 -17.67 24.08 -15.04
N LYS A 298 -18.38 24.84 -14.19
CA LYS A 298 -19.19 26.01 -14.60
C LYS A 298 -20.28 25.69 -15.61
N ILE A 299 -20.80 24.46 -15.60
CA ILE A 299 -21.91 24.03 -16.44
C ILE A 299 -23.22 24.44 -15.78
N LYS A 300 -24.19 24.90 -16.59
CA LYS A 300 -25.53 25.26 -16.08
C LYS A 300 -26.19 24.04 -15.41
N LYS A 301 -26.82 24.25 -14.25
CA LYS A 301 -27.43 23.19 -13.42
C LYS A 301 -28.41 22.29 -14.19
N GLU A 302 -29.19 22.85 -15.11
CA GLU A 302 -30.13 22.10 -15.96
C GLU A 302 -29.40 21.09 -16.85
N ILE A 303 -28.34 21.53 -17.54
CA ILE A 303 -27.51 20.67 -18.38
C ILE A 303 -26.76 19.66 -17.51
N ALA A 304 -26.24 20.08 -16.35
CA ALA A 304 -25.56 19.18 -15.41
C ALA A 304 -26.45 18.02 -14.95
N ASN A 305 -27.73 18.25 -14.67
CA ASN A 305 -28.69 17.19 -14.34
C ASN A 305 -28.85 16.20 -15.48
N LYS A 306 -29.02 16.69 -16.71
CA LYS A 306 -29.13 15.83 -17.90
C LYS A 306 -27.86 14.98 -18.13
N LEU A 307 -26.68 15.59 -17.95
CA LEU A 307 -25.40 14.88 -18.06
C LEU A 307 -25.26 13.78 -17.00
N TYR A 308 -25.67 14.04 -15.76
CA TYR A 308 -25.69 13.01 -14.71
C TYR A 308 -26.66 11.88 -15.03
N GLU A 309 -27.86 12.17 -15.50
CA GLU A 309 -28.84 11.15 -15.91
C GLU A 309 -28.32 10.28 -17.05
N LEU A 310 -27.47 10.83 -17.92
CA LEU A 310 -26.89 10.13 -19.06
C LEU A 310 -25.76 9.17 -18.68
N VAL A 311 -24.84 9.55 -17.78
CA VAL A 311 -23.62 8.73 -17.49
C VAL A 311 -23.47 8.30 -16.03
N GLY A 312 -24.36 8.75 -15.15
CA GLY A 312 -24.28 8.55 -13.70
C GLY A 312 -23.13 9.29 -13.04
N GLY A 313 -22.72 8.79 -11.85
CA GLY A 313 -21.71 9.43 -11.01
C GLY A 313 -20.24 9.07 -11.31
N HIS A 314 -19.94 8.44 -12.45
CA HIS A 314 -18.57 8.02 -12.74
C HIS A 314 -17.71 9.22 -13.14
N ILE A 315 -16.82 9.67 -12.25
CA ILE A 315 -16.07 10.92 -12.41
C ILE A 315 -15.29 11.01 -13.73
N MET A 316 -14.63 9.94 -14.19
CA MET A 316 -13.95 10.01 -15.48
C MET A 316 -14.93 10.24 -16.64
N LYS A 317 -16.13 9.64 -16.60
CA LYS A 317 -17.14 9.82 -17.66
C LYS A 317 -17.71 11.23 -17.60
N LEU A 318 -18.05 11.70 -16.38
CA LEU A 318 -18.49 13.07 -16.13
C LEU A 318 -17.45 14.10 -16.61
N LYS A 319 -16.17 13.83 -16.39
CA LYS A 319 -15.07 14.66 -16.87
C LYS A 319 -15.07 14.70 -18.39
N THR A 320 -15.09 13.55 -19.06
CA THR A 320 -15.06 13.43 -20.52
C THR A 320 -16.23 14.16 -21.18
N ILE A 321 -17.47 13.96 -20.71
CA ILE A 321 -18.63 14.65 -21.31
C ILE A 321 -18.63 16.15 -21.03
N ALA A 322 -18.12 16.58 -19.87
CA ALA A 322 -17.94 17.99 -19.58
C ALA A 322 -16.89 18.64 -20.49
N ASP A 323 -15.78 17.93 -20.77
CA ASP A 323 -14.76 18.38 -21.72
C ASP A 323 -15.33 18.45 -23.15
N LYS A 324 -16.10 17.44 -23.59
CA LYS A 324 -16.82 17.47 -24.89
C LYS A 324 -17.74 18.70 -25.03
N LEU A 325 -18.43 19.08 -23.96
CA LEU A 325 -19.31 20.24 -23.98
C LEU A 325 -18.54 21.58 -23.98
N LEU A 326 -17.51 21.70 -23.15
CA LEU A 326 -16.83 22.97 -22.89
C LEU A 326 -15.69 23.26 -23.86
N ILE A 327 -14.97 22.22 -24.29
CA ILE A 327 -13.79 22.32 -25.15
C ILE A 327 -14.19 22.09 -26.60
N ASP A 328 -14.93 21.01 -26.86
CA ASP A 328 -15.30 20.63 -28.23
C ASP A 328 -16.55 21.38 -28.71
N GLY A 329 -17.24 22.11 -27.81
CA GLY A 329 -18.41 22.94 -28.14
C GLY A 329 -19.65 22.14 -28.53
N LEU A 330 -19.68 20.83 -28.23
CA LEU A 330 -20.79 19.96 -28.60
C LEU A 330 -22.06 20.28 -27.81
N SER A 331 -23.22 20.12 -28.47
CA SER A 331 -24.49 20.20 -27.78
C SER A 331 -24.72 18.96 -26.91
N PHE A 332 -25.65 19.05 -25.96
CA PHE A 332 -26.04 17.90 -25.15
C PHE A 332 -26.58 16.76 -26.03
N GLU A 333 -27.33 17.11 -27.07
CA GLU A 333 -27.92 16.21 -28.04
C GLU A 333 -26.85 15.44 -28.83
N ASP A 334 -25.78 16.11 -29.27
CA ASP A 334 -24.64 15.46 -29.95
C ASP A 334 -23.95 14.46 -29.02
N ILE A 335 -23.69 14.85 -27.76
CA ILE A 335 -23.07 13.98 -26.75
C ILE A 335 -23.95 12.76 -26.48
N LYS A 336 -25.26 12.95 -26.38
CA LYS A 336 -26.22 11.87 -26.18
C LYS A 336 -26.20 10.87 -27.34
N GLN A 337 -26.17 11.35 -28.58
CA GLN A 337 -26.09 10.48 -29.76
C GLN A 337 -24.79 9.67 -29.77
N GLN A 338 -23.64 10.30 -29.47
CA GLN A 338 -22.35 9.59 -29.41
C GLN A 338 -22.36 8.45 -28.38
N ILE A 339 -22.90 8.69 -27.18
CA ILE A 339 -22.95 7.68 -26.12
C ILE A 339 -23.90 6.53 -26.50
N LEU A 340 -25.00 6.80 -27.20
CA LEU A 340 -25.89 5.74 -27.67
C LEU A 340 -25.18 4.83 -28.67
N ILE A 341 -24.45 5.42 -29.64
CA ILE A 341 -23.65 4.66 -30.63
C ILE A 341 -22.56 3.83 -29.94
N GLU A 342 -21.84 4.39 -28.96
CA GLU A 342 -20.80 3.68 -28.21
C GLU A 342 -21.33 2.49 -27.38
N ASN A 343 -22.61 2.47 -27.00
CA ASN A 343 -23.21 1.36 -26.23
C ASN A 343 -23.90 0.30 -27.12
N GLU A 344 -24.12 0.59 -28.41
CA GLU A 344 -24.67 -0.35 -29.39
C GLU A 344 -23.59 -1.22 -30.08
N ILE A 345 -22.32 -0.86 -29.90
CA ILE A 345 -21.12 -1.59 -30.33
C ILE A 345 -20.59 -2.40 -29.14
#